data_AF-A0A7W1GHM4-F1
#
_entry.id   AF-A0A7W1GHM4-F1
#
_cell.length_a   1.000
_cell.length_b   1.000
_cell.length_c   1.000
_cell.angle_alpha   90.00
_cell.angle_beta   90.00
_cell.angle_gamma   90.00
#
_symmetry.space_group_name_H-M   'P 1'
#
loop_
_entity.id
_entity.type
_entity.pdbx_description
1 polymer ?
#
loop_
_entity_poly.entity_id
_entity_poly.type
_entity_poly.pdbx_seq_one_letter_code
_entity_poly.pdbx_strand_id
1 'polypeptide(L)'
;MIQIQSKTQFTKAIERAKKERMLVIMLRFRDYSVLNRSNGRRYVVMFEVVNGKKFGTCSCEAGSPMRGNHLPMVCKHLLAALTVHTALMAQRNGH
;
A
#
# COMPACT_ATOMS: atom_id res chain seq x y z
N MET A 1 -9.75 -4.57 3.75
CA MET A 1 -9.36 -4.44 2.33
C MET A 1 -9.82 -3.09 1.80
N ILE A 2 -9.00 -2.43 0.98
CA ILE A 2 -9.27 -1.12 0.38
C ILE A 2 -9.31 -1.31 -1.13
N GLN A 3 -10.43 -0.97 -1.79
CA GLN A 3 -10.48 -1.01 -3.25
C GLN A 3 -9.63 0.12 -3.83
N ILE A 4 -8.76 -0.20 -4.79
CA ILE A 4 -7.89 0.77 -5.47
C ILE A 4 -8.62 1.23 -6.73
N GLN A 5 -9.29 2.39 -6.65
CA GLN A 5 -10.15 2.88 -7.73
C GLN A 5 -9.51 4.00 -8.56
N SER A 6 -8.87 4.97 -7.91
CA SER A 6 -8.38 6.17 -8.59
C SER A 6 -7.15 6.76 -7.93
N LYS A 7 -6.38 7.56 -8.68
CA LYS A 7 -5.25 8.34 -8.13
C LYS A 7 -5.69 9.33 -7.05
N THR A 8 -6.90 9.90 -7.17
CA THR A 8 -7.43 10.88 -6.22
C THR A 8 -7.65 10.29 -4.82
N GLN A 9 -7.90 8.98 -4.73
CA GLN A 9 -7.97 8.25 -3.46
C GLN A 9 -6.64 8.30 -2.68
N PHE A 10 -5.52 8.52 -3.38
CA PHE A 10 -4.18 8.52 -2.80
C PHE A 10 -3.65 9.93 -2.50
N THR A 11 -4.34 11.03 -2.86
CA THR A 11 -3.81 12.40 -2.72
C THR A 11 -3.32 12.71 -1.30
N LYS A 12 -4.12 12.40 -0.28
CA LYS A 12 -3.72 12.59 1.13
C LYS A 12 -2.58 11.66 1.55
N ALA A 13 -2.52 10.45 1.00
CA ALA A 13 -1.45 9.50 1.28
C ALA A 13 -0.12 9.91 0.61
N ILE A 14 -0.19 10.52 -0.58
CA ILE A 14 0.96 11.07 -1.31
C ILE A 14 1.61 12.18 -0.49
N GLU A 15 0.81 13.14 0.00
CA GLU A 15 1.33 14.24 0.83
C GLU A 15 1.98 13.74 2.13
N ARG A 16 1.45 12.65 2.71
CA ARG A 16 2.04 12.02 3.90
C ARG A 16 3.31 11.23 3.56
N ALA A 17 3.34 10.54 2.42
CA ALA A 17 4.50 9.76 1.99
C ALA A 17 5.70 10.66 1.66
N LYS A 18 5.49 11.87 1.12
CA LYS A 18 6.57 12.85 0.87
C LYS A 18 7.36 13.22 2.14
N LYS A 19 6.74 13.14 3.32
CA LYS A 19 7.34 13.56 4.59
C LYS A 19 8.16 12.46 5.28
N GLU A 20 8.14 11.24 4.76
CA GLU A 20 8.74 10.08 5.44
C GLU A 20 9.51 9.20 4.46
N ARG A 21 10.63 8.64 4.93
CA ARG A 21 11.41 7.71 4.11
C ARG A 21 10.90 6.28 4.33
N MET A 22 10.35 5.69 3.28
CA MET A 22 9.88 4.31 3.26
C MET A 22 10.90 3.42 2.55
N LEU A 23 11.17 2.25 3.11
CA LEU A 23 11.87 1.16 2.43
C LEU A 23 10.87 0.05 2.15
N VAL A 24 10.72 -0.32 0.88
CA VAL A 24 9.79 -1.37 0.44
C VAL A 24 10.58 -2.58 0.01
N ILE A 25 10.24 -3.74 0.58
CA ILE A 25 10.83 -5.03 0.25
C ILE A 25 9.70 -5.95 -0.21
N MET A 26 9.84 -6.55 -1.39
CA MET A 26 8.91 -7.57 -1.87
C MET A 26 9.22 -8.89 -1.17
N LEU A 27 8.25 -9.46 -0.46
CA LEU A 27 8.39 -10.75 0.22
C LEU A 27 8.05 -11.90 -0.76
N ARG A 28 6.95 -11.73 -1.47
CA ARG A 28 6.48 -12.59 -2.56
C ARG A 28 5.64 -11.74 -3.52
N PHE A 29 5.25 -12.29 -4.66
CA PHE A 29 4.42 -11.54 -5.60
C PHE A 29 3.13 -11.02 -4.91
N ARG A 30 2.87 -9.72 -5.01
CA ARG A 30 1.76 -9.00 -4.35
C ARG A 30 1.83 -8.90 -2.82
N ASP A 31 2.93 -9.30 -2.19
CA ASP A 31 3.13 -9.19 -0.75
C ASP A 31 4.43 -8.43 -0.45
N TYR A 32 4.31 -7.39 0.36
CA TYR A 32 5.35 -6.40 0.59
C TYR A 32 5.51 -6.12 2.08
N SER A 33 6.76 -6.07 2.51
CA SER A 33 7.15 -5.48 3.78
C SER A 33 7.56 -4.03 3.57
N VAL A 34 6.89 -3.10 4.24
CA VAL A 34 7.20 -1.67 4.22
C VAL A 34 7.78 -1.25 5.57
N LEU A 35 9.06 -0.88 5.59
CA LEU A 35 9.72 -0.28 6.74
C LEU A 35 9.60 1.24 6.66
N ASN A 36 8.99 1.84 7.68
CA ASN A 36 9.01 3.27 7.88
C ASN A 36 10.29 3.67 8.61
N ARG A 37 11.23 4.30 7.91
CA ARG A 37 12.54 4.65 8.48
C ARG A 37 12.47 5.78 9.51
N SER A 38 11.38 6.56 9.51
CA SER A 38 11.21 7.65 10.48
C SER A 38 10.86 7.15 11.88
N ASN A 39 10.27 5.96 12.02
CA ASN A 39 9.90 5.39 13.33
C ASN A 39 10.32 3.92 13.53
N GLY A 40 11.06 3.34 12.58
CA GLY A 40 11.55 1.96 12.65
C GLY A 40 10.47 0.87 12.53
N ARG A 41 9.19 1.23 12.37
CA ARG A 41 8.10 0.24 12.33
C ARG A 41 7.95 -0.38 10.95
N ARG A 42 7.66 -1.68 10.95
CA ARG A 42 7.44 -2.47 9.73
C ARG A 42 5.96 -2.81 9.60
N TYR A 43 5.45 -2.72 8.37
CA TYR A 43 4.07 -2.99 8.03
C TYR A 43 4.01 -3.96 6.86
N VAL A 44 3.03 -4.85 6.89
CA VAL A 44 2.76 -5.78 5.79
C VAL A 44 1.71 -5.15 4.89
N VAL A 45 1.94 -5.23 3.58
CA VAL A 45 1.03 -4.75 2.55
C VAL A 45 0.79 -5.87 1.53
N MET A 46 -0.47 -6.16 1.28
CA MET A 46 -0.89 -7.19 0.34
C MET A 46 -1.79 -6.60 -0.75
N PHE A 47 -1.66 -7.10 -1.97
CA PHE A 47 -2.54 -6.76 -3.09
C PHE A 47 -3.29 -7.98 -3.60
N GLU A 48 -4.56 -7.79 -3.91
CA GLU A 48 -5.45 -8.86 -4.35
C GLU A 48 -6.31 -8.39 -5.52
N VAL A 49 -6.75 -9.34 -6.34
CA VAL A 49 -7.73 -9.08 -7.41
C VAL A 49 -8.94 -9.96 -7.13
N VAL A 50 -10.08 -9.34 -6.89
CA VAL A 50 -11.34 -10.03 -6.59
C VAL A 50 -12.38 -9.51 -7.58
N ASN A 51 -13.01 -10.42 -8.34
CA ASN A 51 -14.00 -10.08 -9.38
C ASN A 51 -13.50 -8.98 -10.35
N GLY A 52 -12.24 -9.10 -10.80
CA GLY A 52 -11.60 -8.13 -11.71
C GLY A 52 -11.22 -6.79 -11.07
N LYS A 53 -11.59 -6.55 -9.81
CA LYS A 53 -11.28 -5.32 -9.08
C LYS A 53 -10.01 -5.50 -8.25
N LYS A 54 -9.15 -4.46 -8.23
CA LYS A 54 -7.89 -4.45 -7.48
C LYS A 54 -8.12 -3.93 -6.07
N PHE A 55 -7.59 -4.65 -5.08
CA PHE A 55 -7.66 -4.33 -3.67
C PHE A 55 -6.27 -4.32 -3.07
N GLY A 56 -6.12 -3.57 -1.98
CA GLY A 56 -4.93 -3.60 -1.15
C GLY A 56 -5.27 -3.58 0.32
N THR A 57 -4.43 -4.20 1.14
CA THR A 57 -4.55 -4.25 2.60
C THR A 57 -3.23 -3.85 3.21
N CYS A 58 -3.27 -3.12 4.32
CA CYS A 58 -2.07 -2.78 5.09
C CYS A 58 -2.32 -3.08 6.58
N SER A 59 -1.33 -3.65 7.25
CA SER A 59 -1.38 -3.99 8.68
C SER A 59 -1.29 -2.78 9.63
N CYS A 60 -1.29 -1.54 9.13
CA CYS A 60 -1.35 -0.36 9.99
C CYS A 60 -2.78 -0.04 10.40
N GLU A 61 -2.97 0.71 11.48
CA GLU A 61 -4.30 1.09 12.00
C GLU A 61 -5.19 1.74 10.93
N ALA A 62 -4.62 2.57 10.06
CA ALA A 62 -5.41 3.19 8.98
C ALA A 62 -5.88 2.18 7.92
N GLY A 63 -5.10 1.13 7.66
CA GLY A 63 -5.40 0.12 6.65
C GLY A 63 -6.16 -1.10 7.18
N SER A 64 -6.09 -1.33 8.49
CA SER A 64 -6.77 -2.37 9.24
C SER A 64 -7.20 -1.80 10.59
N PRO A 65 -8.20 -0.91 10.63
CA PRO A 65 -8.66 -0.31 11.87
C PRO A 65 -9.16 -1.42 12.80
N MET A 66 -8.50 -1.58 13.94
CA MET A 66 -8.89 -2.55 14.97
C MET A 66 -9.79 -1.89 16.03
N ARG A 67 -9.80 -0.56 16.10
CA ARG A 67 -10.62 0.21 17.04
C ARG A 67 -11.56 1.17 16.29
N GLY A 68 -12.86 1.00 16.52
CA GLY A 68 -13.93 1.88 16.04
C GLY A 68 -14.55 1.46 14.70
N ASN A 69 -15.66 2.11 14.34
CA ASN A 69 -16.48 1.80 13.16
C ASN A 69 -15.91 2.43 11.87
N HIS A 70 -14.59 2.58 11.79
CA HIS A 70 -13.93 3.29 10.69
C HIS A 70 -13.65 2.35 9.52
N LEU A 71 -13.92 2.83 8.31
CA LEU A 71 -13.58 2.10 7.10
C LEU A 71 -12.07 2.15 6.84
N PRO A 72 -11.44 1.06 6.37
CA PRO A 72 -10.06 1.06 5.93
C PRO A 72 -9.77 2.19 4.94
N MET A 73 -8.68 2.92 5.16
CA MET A 73 -8.25 4.04 4.33
C MET A 73 -6.90 3.78 3.69
N VAL A 74 -6.71 4.39 2.52
CA VAL A 74 -5.40 4.40 1.85
C VAL A 74 -4.37 5.08 2.75
N CYS A 75 -3.38 4.32 3.18
CA CYS A 75 -2.26 4.82 3.97
C CYS A 75 -0.99 5.02 3.12
N LYS A 76 -0.03 5.76 3.68
CA LYS A 76 1.30 5.98 3.08
C LYS A 76 2.06 4.68 2.77
N HIS A 77 1.90 3.64 3.58
CA HIS A 77 2.56 2.34 3.35
C HIS A 77 1.97 1.61 2.14
N LEU A 78 0.63 1.62 2.04
CA LEU A 78 -0.09 1.04 0.89
C LEU A 78 0.31 1.73 -0.41
N LEU A 79 0.40 3.07 -0.39
CA LEU A 79 0.88 3.85 -1.52
C LEU A 79 2.32 3.47 -1.91
N ALA A 80 3.24 3.42 -0.96
CA ALA A 80 4.64 3.09 -1.23
C ALA A 80 4.79 1.71 -1.89
N ALA A 81 4.10 0.70 -1.36
CA ALA A 81 4.08 -0.63 -1.95
C ALA A 81 3.42 -0.64 -3.34
N LEU A 82 2.34 0.13 -3.54
CA LEU A 82 1.65 0.21 -4.82
C LEU A 82 2.56 0.79 -5.91
N THR A 83 3.31 1.84 -5.60
CA THR A 83 4.29 2.43 -6.53
C THR A 83 5.29 1.39 -7.01
N VAL A 84 5.92 0.66 -6.08
CA VAL A 84 6.88 -0.41 -6.43
C VAL A 84 6.19 -1.53 -7.22
N HIS A 85 5.00 -1.97 -6.80
CA HIS A 85 4.26 -3.01 -7.49
C HIS A 85 3.94 -2.63 -8.94
N THR A 86 3.47 -1.41 -9.18
CA THR A 86 3.15 -0.94 -10.53
C THR A 86 4.38 -0.86 -11.43
N ALA A 87 5.53 -0.42 -10.91
CA ALA A 87 6.78 -0.40 -11.66
C ALA A 87 7.22 -1.83 -12.04
N LEU A 88 7.15 -2.78 -11.10
CA LEU A 88 7.45 -4.19 -11.37
C LEU A 88 6.47 -4.82 -12.38
N MET A 89 5.18 -4.46 -12.34
CA MET A 89 4.20 -4.97 -13.31
C MET A 89 4.47 -4.43 -14.71
N ALA A 90 4.83 -3.14 -14.81
CA ALA A 90 5.19 -2.54 -16.10
C ALA A 90 6.40 -3.23 -16.73
N GLN A 91 7.42 -3.56 -15.92
CA GLN A 91 8.58 -4.33 -16.39
C GLN A 91 8.21 -5.74 -16.85
N ARG A 92 7.30 -6.43 -16.15
CA ARG A 92 6.85 -7.78 -16.54
C ARG A 92 6.02 -7.81 -17.82
N ASN A 93 5.27 -6.76 -18.12
CA ASN A 93 4.41 -6.67 -19.30
C ASN A 93 5.09 -6.04 -20.51
N GLY A 94 6.32 -5.54 -20.37
CA GLY A 94 7.14 -4.97 -21.44
C GLY A 94 8.04 -5.99 -22.14
N HIS A 95 7.84 -7.28 -21.86
CA HIS A 95 8.41 -8.44 -22.54
C HIS A 95 7.28 -9.24 -23.20
#